data_AF-A0A4Q9LWM4-F1
#
_entry.id   AF-A0A4Q9LWM4-F1
#
_cell.length_a   1.000
_cell.length_b   1.000
_cell.length_c   1.000
_cell.angle_alpha   90.00
_cell.angle_beta   90.00
_cell.angle_gamma   90.00
#
_symmetry.space_group_name_H-M   'P 1'
#
loop_
_entity.id
_entity.type
_entity.pdbx_description
1 polymer ?
#
loop_
_entity_poly.entity_id
_entity_poly.type
_entity_poly.pdbx_seq_one_letter_code
_entity_poly.pdbx_strand_id
1 'polypeptide(L)'
;MRRGVPSSARVRLLLKKGDKGYRCRRDGCRRRKSVRGEIVSSEISVLSVIIVQKGDTEIAGVTDRVESCSHLPKRASKLRERFEIPEGADIKKFLVESITKAAKESGQEKVKIPRIRITGEWTQEKEDAKNAIKKEAEERKKRSKTQREEFFAKYPELQQVKN
;
A
#
# COMPACT_ATOMS: atom_id res chain seq x y z
N MET A 1 14.83 22.76 0.13
CA MET A 1 14.50 23.43 -1.15
C MET A 1 13.16 22.90 -1.66
N ARG A 2 12.39 23.70 -2.38
CA ARG A 2 11.08 23.30 -2.92
C ARG A 2 11.10 23.31 -4.44
N ARG A 3 10.87 22.14 -5.04
CA ARG A 3 10.66 21.98 -6.48
C ARG A 3 9.45 22.81 -6.94
N GLY A 4 9.58 23.46 -8.10
CA GLY A 4 8.55 24.30 -8.72
C GLY A 4 8.51 25.74 -8.19
N VAL A 5 9.51 26.16 -7.41
CA VAL A 5 9.67 27.56 -7.00
C VAL A 5 10.94 28.11 -7.67
N PRO A 6 10.81 28.77 -8.84
CA PRO A 6 11.94 29.23 -9.65
C PRO A 6 12.53 30.52 -9.07
N SER A 7 13.10 30.41 -7.88
CA SER A 7 13.76 31.51 -7.17
C SER A 7 15.02 30.96 -6.52
N SER A 8 16.10 31.75 -6.55
CA SER A 8 17.26 31.48 -5.70
C SER A 8 16.90 31.78 -4.24
N ALA A 9 16.29 32.93 -3.95
CA ALA A 9 15.99 33.38 -2.59
C ALA A 9 14.85 32.58 -1.88
N ARG A 10 14.65 32.86 -0.58
CA ARG A 10 13.53 32.31 0.21
C ARG A 10 12.23 33.06 -0.10
N VAL A 11 11.14 32.32 -0.26
CA VAL A 11 9.80 32.87 -0.57
C VAL A 11 8.79 32.40 0.47
N ARG A 12 7.84 33.27 0.85
CA ARG A 12 6.75 32.95 1.79
C ARG A 12 5.50 32.45 1.07
N LEU A 13 5.28 31.14 1.09
CA LEU A 13 4.18 30.46 0.42
C LEU A 13 3.13 29.95 1.41
N LEU A 14 1.87 29.86 0.98
CA LEU A 14 0.79 29.25 1.74
C LEU A 14 0.76 27.73 1.53
N LEU A 15 1.31 26.96 2.48
CA LEU A 15 1.50 25.52 2.38
C LEU A 15 0.25 24.74 2.82
N LYS A 16 -0.02 23.61 2.16
CA LYS A 16 -1.08 22.65 2.49
C LYS A 16 -0.51 21.30 2.97
N LYS A 17 -1.35 20.44 3.55
CA LYS A 17 -0.97 19.06 3.94
C LYS A 17 -0.33 18.33 2.74
N GLY A 18 0.85 17.74 2.97
CA GLY A 18 1.65 17.06 1.94
C GLY A 18 2.76 17.92 1.31
N ASP A 19 2.74 19.25 1.49
CA ASP A 19 3.80 20.12 0.97
C ASP A 19 5.11 19.93 1.75
N LYS A 20 6.23 19.87 1.02
CA LYS A 20 7.59 19.83 1.62
C LYS A 20 7.81 21.04 2.53
N GLY A 21 8.27 20.79 3.76
CA GLY A 21 8.51 21.83 4.77
C GLY A 21 7.29 22.18 5.65
N TYR A 22 6.14 21.55 5.43
CA TYR A 22 4.97 21.71 6.30
C TYR A 22 4.39 20.39 6.78
N ARG A 23 4.39 20.20 8.10
CA ARG A 23 3.64 19.15 8.79
C ARG A 23 2.38 19.77 9.36
N CYS A 24 1.22 19.44 8.79
CA CYS A 24 -0.08 19.88 9.29
C CYS A 24 -0.39 19.24 10.65
N ARG A 25 -1.04 19.99 11.55
CA ARG A 25 -1.50 19.48 12.85
C ARG A 25 -3.00 19.18 12.90
N ARG A 26 -3.77 19.84 12.05
CA ARG A 26 -5.22 19.64 11.89
C ARG A 26 -5.51 19.55 10.41
N ASP A 27 -6.56 18.82 10.07
CA ASP A 27 -7.01 18.72 8.69
C ASP A 27 -7.58 20.06 8.20
N GLY A 28 -7.43 20.33 6.90
CA GLY A 28 -7.83 21.60 6.29
C GLY A 28 -6.92 22.80 6.60
N CYS A 29 -6.02 22.72 7.59
CA CYS A 29 -5.14 23.84 7.91
C CYS A 29 -4.08 24.10 6.83
N ARG A 30 -3.94 25.38 6.48
CA ARG A 30 -2.85 25.91 5.65
C ARG A 30 -2.04 26.90 6.46
N ARG A 31 -0.74 27.00 6.19
CA ARG A 31 0.14 27.96 6.90
C ARG A 31 1.11 28.64 5.94
N ARG A 32 1.24 29.96 6.06
CA ARG A 32 2.31 30.70 5.36
C ARG A 32 3.65 30.41 6.02
N LYS A 33 4.58 29.82 5.27
CA LYS A 33 5.96 29.56 5.71
C LYS A 33 6.96 30.01 4.66
N SER A 34 8.12 30.46 5.12
CA SER A 34 9.28 30.71 4.26
C SER A 34 9.88 29.40 3.81
N VAL A 35 10.10 29.24 2.51
CA VAL A 35 10.71 28.06 1.90
C VAL A 35 11.82 28.51 0.96
N ARG A 36 12.93 27.77 0.91
CA ARG A 36 13.99 27.99 -0.08
C ARG A 36 13.51 27.49 -1.45
N GLY A 37 13.75 28.27 -2.51
CA GLY A 37 13.43 27.89 -3.89
C GLY A 37 14.29 26.73 -4.42
N GLU A 38 14.10 26.40 -5.70
CA GLU A 38 14.75 25.27 -6.38
C GLU A 38 16.14 25.59 -6.92
N ILE A 39 16.44 26.87 -7.20
CA ILE A 39 17.70 27.28 -7.80
C ILE A 39 18.82 27.24 -6.74
N VAL A 40 19.94 26.62 -7.10
CA VAL A 40 21.14 26.52 -6.25
C VAL A 40 21.88 27.85 -6.22
N SER A 41 22.39 28.24 -5.04
CA SER A 41 23.06 29.52 -4.79
C SER A 41 24.08 29.35 -3.68
N SER A 42 25.02 30.30 -3.57
CA SER A 42 26.01 30.40 -2.49
C SER A 42 25.42 30.42 -1.06
N GLU A 43 24.17 30.85 -0.88
CA GLU A 43 23.51 30.88 0.44
C GLU A 43 23.13 29.48 0.99
N ILE A 44 23.33 28.40 0.23
CA ILE A 44 22.97 27.04 0.63
C ILE A 44 24.16 26.39 1.37
N SER A 45 23.93 25.98 2.62
CA SER A 45 24.97 25.33 3.44
C SER A 45 25.20 23.86 3.10
N VAL A 46 24.16 23.12 2.68
CA VAL A 46 24.23 21.67 2.43
C VAL A 46 23.37 21.31 1.23
N LEU A 47 23.90 20.47 0.33
CA LEU A 47 23.18 19.83 -0.76
C LEU A 47 23.07 18.33 -0.50
N SER A 48 21.89 17.77 -0.78
CA SER A 48 21.67 16.32 -0.77
C SER A 48 21.69 15.84 -2.22
N VAL A 49 22.67 15.00 -2.54
CA VAL A 49 22.89 14.45 -3.87
C VAL A 49 22.68 12.94 -3.82
N ILE A 50 22.21 12.37 -4.92
CA ILE A 50 22.02 10.91 -5.09
C ILE A 50 22.94 10.48 -6.24
N ILE A 51 23.70 9.41 -6.03
CA ILE A 51 24.53 8.80 -7.07
C ILE A 51 23.62 7.96 -7.97
N VAL A 52 23.61 8.26 -9.27
CA VAL A 52 22.81 7.52 -10.27
C VAL A 52 23.63 6.41 -10.91
N GLN A 53 24.92 6.66 -11.14
CA GLN A 53 25.85 5.72 -11.76
C GLN A 53 27.18 5.74 -10.99
N LYS A 54 27.75 4.56 -10.73
CA LYS A 54 29.10 4.44 -10.14
C LYS A 54 30.13 4.82 -11.19
N GLY A 55 31.07 5.70 -10.84
CA GLY A 55 32.23 6.03 -11.69
C GLY A 55 33.40 5.07 -11.46
N ASP A 56 34.55 5.38 -12.06
CA ASP A 56 35.74 4.52 -11.98
C ASP A 56 36.33 4.46 -10.57
N THR A 57 36.22 5.55 -9.80
CA THR A 57 36.74 5.65 -8.44
C THR A 57 35.73 5.20 -7.39
N GLU A 58 36.16 4.37 -6.46
CA GLU A 58 35.36 3.97 -5.29
C GLU A 58 35.35 5.07 -4.22
N ILE A 59 34.23 5.21 -3.52
CA ILE A 59 34.03 6.21 -2.48
C ILE A 59 33.86 5.50 -1.14
N ALA A 60 34.85 5.72 -0.27
CA ALA A 60 34.90 5.10 1.04
C ALA A 60 33.59 5.29 1.81
N GLY A 61 32.98 4.18 2.26
CA GLY A 61 31.77 4.18 3.08
C GLY A 61 30.45 4.43 2.35
N VAL A 62 30.47 4.78 1.06
CA VAL A 62 29.26 4.87 0.21
C VAL A 62 29.16 3.68 -0.73
N THR A 63 30.24 3.36 -1.45
CA THR A 63 30.24 2.24 -2.40
C THR A 63 30.61 0.90 -1.79
N ASP A 64 31.30 0.91 -0.65
CA ASP A 64 31.92 -0.31 -0.09
C ASP A 64 30.95 -1.11 0.78
N ARG A 65 29.91 -0.45 1.29
CA ARG A 65 28.98 -1.05 2.25
C ARG A 65 27.68 -1.39 1.57
N VAL A 66 27.24 -2.62 1.76
CA VAL A 66 25.90 -3.07 1.35
C VAL A 66 25.03 -3.14 2.61
N GLU A 67 24.14 -2.16 2.77
CA GLU A 67 23.14 -2.19 3.85
C GLU A 67 21.94 -3.05 3.44
N SER A 68 21.54 -3.96 4.32
CA SER A 68 20.39 -4.83 4.08
C SER A 68 19.07 -4.12 4.38
N CYS A 69 18.01 -4.50 3.65
CA CYS A 69 16.68 -3.94 3.87
C CYS A 69 16.07 -4.42 5.19
N SER A 70 15.69 -3.48 6.08
CA SER A 70 15.18 -3.83 7.41
C SER A 70 13.74 -4.36 7.43
N HIS A 71 12.93 -4.11 6.40
CA HIS A 71 11.51 -4.46 6.39
C HIS A 71 11.14 -5.35 5.19
N LEU A 72 10.25 -6.30 5.45
CA LEU A 72 9.65 -7.14 4.42
C LEU A 72 8.36 -6.53 3.87
N PRO A 73 8.03 -6.76 2.58
CA PRO A 73 6.73 -6.39 2.03
C PRO A 73 5.58 -7.03 2.83
N LYS A 74 4.47 -6.30 2.96
CA LYS A 74 3.28 -6.80 3.66
C LYS A 74 2.32 -7.58 2.74
N ARG A 75 2.33 -7.28 1.45
CA ARG A 75 1.36 -7.80 0.47
C ARG A 75 1.79 -9.17 -0.04
N ALA A 76 0.85 -10.11 -0.13
CA ALA A 76 1.09 -11.50 -0.55
C ALA A 76 1.81 -11.60 -1.91
N SER A 77 1.34 -10.88 -2.93
CA SER A 77 1.93 -10.94 -4.28
C SER A 77 3.40 -10.53 -4.30
N LYS A 78 3.76 -9.45 -3.57
CA LYS A 78 5.14 -8.96 -3.47
C LYS A 78 6.03 -9.90 -2.65
N LEU A 79 5.45 -10.63 -1.69
CA LEU A 79 6.18 -11.65 -0.94
C LEU A 79 6.45 -12.87 -1.82
N ARG A 80 5.48 -13.31 -2.62
CA ARG A 80 5.68 -14.41 -3.58
C ARG A 80 6.74 -14.09 -4.62
N GLU A 81 6.71 -12.88 -5.17
CA GLU A 81 7.72 -12.41 -6.13
C GLU A 81 9.12 -12.35 -5.50
N ARG A 82 9.25 -11.80 -4.28
CA ARG A 82 10.55 -11.61 -3.64
C ARG A 82 11.21 -12.92 -3.18
N PHE A 83 10.41 -13.90 -2.79
CA PHE A 83 10.87 -15.17 -2.22
C PHE A 83 10.61 -16.38 -3.14
N GLU A 84 10.16 -16.13 -4.37
CA GLU A 84 9.83 -17.15 -5.37
C GLU A 84 8.92 -18.26 -4.82
N ILE A 85 7.92 -17.86 -4.02
CA ILE A 85 7.01 -18.80 -3.35
C ILE A 85 5.98 -19.31 -4.38
N PRO A 86 5.81 -20.63 -4.53
CA PRO A 86 4.85 -21.18 -5.47
C PRO A 86 3.41 -20.80 -5.11
N GLU A 87 2.57 -20.70 -6.13
CA GLU A 87 1.15 -20.43 -5.94
C GLU A 87 0.48 -21.58 -5.18
N GLY A 88 -0.31 -21.24 -4.16
CA GLY A 88 -0.97 -22.21 -3.27
C GLY A 88 -0.22 -22.55 -1.97
N ALA A 89 1.07 -22.24 -1.87
CA ALA A 89 1.81 -22.42 -0.61
C ALA A 89 1.47 -21.34 0.43
N ASP A 90 1.53 -21.72 1.71
CA ASP A 90 1.33 -20.80 2.84
C ASP A 90 2.56 -19.90 3.03
N ILE A 91 2.38 -18.62 2.70
CA ILE A 91 3.44 -17.61 2.72
C ILE A 91 3.99 -17.43 4.13
N LYS A 92 3.18 -17.56 5.19
CA LYS A 92 3.63 -17.33 6.57
C LYS A 92 4.62 -18.40 7.01
N LYS A 93 4.27 -19.66 6.74
CA LYS A 93 5.12 -20.80 7.10
C LYS A 93 6.46 -20.70 6.38
N PHE A 94 6.42 -20.46 5.07
CA PHE A 94 7.64 -20.27 4.27
C PHE A 94 8.53 -19.14 4.80
N LEU A 95 7.92 -18.01 5.16
CA LEU A 95 8.69 -16.87 5.67
C LEU A 95 9.31 -17.15 7.04
N VAL A 96 8.59 -17.84 7.94
CA VAL A 96 9.14 -18.27 9.22
C VAL A 96 10.31 -19.24 9.02
N GLU A 97 10.14 -20.25 8.16
CA GLU A 97 11.18 -21.23 7.84
C GLU A 97 12.43 -20.56 7.26
N SER A 98 12.28 -19.71 6.25
CA SER A 98 13.41 -18.98 5.64
C SER A 98 14.17 -18.11 6.65
N ILE A 99 13.47 -17.38 7.53
CA ILE A 99 14.10 -16.57 8.58
C ILE A 99 14.83 -17.45 9.60
N THR A 100 14.20 -18.54 10.05
CA THR A 100 14.84 -19.45 11.02
C THR A 100 16.05 -20.17 10.45
N LYS A 101 16.04 -20.50 9.15
CA LYS A 101 17.18 -21.12 8.47
C LYS A 101 18.36 -20.15 8.39
N ALA A 102 18.12 -18.93 7.90
CA ALA A 102 19.14 -17.89 7.84
C ALA A 102 19.73 -17.56 9.23
N ALA A 103 18.90 -17.59 10.27
CA ALA A 103 19.35 -17.38 11.65
C ALA A 103 20.31 -18.47 12.13
N LYS A 104 19.97 -19.74 11.89
CA LYS A 104 20.84 -20.87 12.26
C LYS A 104 22.17 -20.82 11.54
N GLU A 105 22.17 -20.48 10.25
CA GLU A 105 23.39 -20.28 9.45
C GLU A 105 24.26 -19.16 10.03
N SER A 106 23.65 -18.11 10.58
CA SER A 106 24.36 -17.02 11.28
C SER A 106 24.77 -17.35 12.73
N GLY A 107 24.54 -18.59 13.20
CA GLY A 107 24.87 -19.03 14.56
C GLY A 107 23.88 -18.58 15.64
N GLN A 108 22.72 -18.01 15.25
CA GLN A 108 21.66 -17.63 16.18
C GLN A 108 20.68 -18.80 16.36
N GLU A 109 20.68 -19.41 17.55
CA GLU A 109 19.79 -20.55 17.86
C GLU A 109 18.30 -20.17 17.87
N LYS A 110 17.96 -18.93 18.25
CA LYS A 110 16.59 -18.45 18.38
C LYS A 110 16.44 -17.04 17.84
N VAL A 111 15.49 -16.85 16.93
CA VAL A 111 15.11 -15.53 16.41
C VAL A 111 13.69 -15.19 16.80
N LYS A 112 13.51 -13.99 17.36
CA LYS A 112 12.19 -13.45 17.69
C LYS A 112 11.51 -12.98 16.41
N ILE A 113 10.56 -13.77 15.92
CA ILE A 113 9.82 -13.44 14.71
C ILE A 113 8.60 -12.58 15.08
N PRO A 114 8.44 -11.38 14.50
CA PRO A 114 7.26 -10.56 14.73
C PRO A 114 6.03 -11.19 14.07
N ARG A 115 4.82 -10.87 14.55
CA ARG A 115 3.58 -11.32 13.92
C ARG A 115 3.48 -10.79 12.48
N ILE A 116 3.65 -11.67 11.50
CA ILE A 116 3.57 -11.34 10.08
C ILE A 116 2.09 -11.15 9.69
N ARG A 117 1.72 -9.92 9.31
CA ARG A 117 0.36 -9.58 8.86
C ARG A 117 0.34 -9.50 7.34
N ILE A 118 -0.03 -10.57 6.66
CA ILE A 118 -0.12 -10.59 5.20
C ILE A 118 -1.42 -9.95 4.74
N THR A 119 -1.34 -9.07 3.75
CA THR A 119 -2.51 -8.46 3.10
C THR A 119 -2.67 -8.97 1.67
N GLY A 120 -3.92 -9.02 1.20
CA GLY A 120 -4.23 -9.41 -0.18
C GLY A 120 -4.21 -10.92 -0.44
N GLU A 121 -4.18 -11.75 0.59
CA GLU A 121 -4.50 -13.18 0.44
C GLU A 121 -5.99 -13.33 0.11
N TRP A 122 -6.27 -13.98 -1.02
CA TRP A 122 -7.58 -14.49 -1.36
C TRP A 122 -7.67 -15.91 -0.80
N THR A 123 -8.38 -16.06 0.31
CA THR A 123 -8.63 -17.36 0.94
C THR A 123 -9.93 -17.95 0.40
N GLN A 124 -10.05 -19.28 0.42
CA GLN A 124 -11.29 -19.98 0.05
C GLN A 124 -12.47 -19.42 0.83
N GLU A 125 -12.33 -19.17 2.14
CA GLU A 125 -13.37 -18.55 2.97
C GLU A 125 -13.92 -17.22 2.41
N LYS A 126 -13.05 -16.36 1.84
CA LYS A 126 -13.50 -15.09 1.25
C LYS A 126 -14.23 -15.31 -0.07
N GLU A 127 -13.80 -16.31 -0.84
CA GLU A 127 -14.45 -16.70 -2.07
C GLU A 127 -15.83 -17.31 -1.80
N ASP A 128 -15.91 -18.21 -0.83
CA ASP A 128 -17.13 -18.84 -0.37
C ASP A 128 -18.11 -17.82 0.18
N ALA A 129 -17.65 -16.87 1.01
CA ALA A 129 -18.48 -15.77 1.50
C ALA A 129 -19.03 -14.91 0.35
N LYS A 130 -18.20 -14.59 -0.65
CA LYS A 130 -18.64 -13.84 -1.84
C LYS A 130 -19.67 -14.62 -2.65
N ASN A 131 -19.46 -15.93 -2.81
CA ASN A 131 -20.37 -16.81 -3.53
C ASN A 131 -21.69 -16.99 -2.78
N ALA A 132 -21.66 -17.09 -1.45
CA ALA A 132 -22.83 -17.16 -0.59
C ALA A 132 -23.69 -15.89 -0.72
N ILE A 133 -23.08 -14.70 -0.65
CA ILE A 133 -23.79 -13.42 -0.85
C ILE A 133 -24.46 -13.36 -2.22
N LYS A 134 -23.78 -13.84 -3.27
CA LYS A 134 -24.36 -13.90 -4.62
C LYS A 134 -25.56 -14.85 -4.68
N LYS A 135 -25.42 -16.06 -4.11
CA LYS A 135 -26.49 -17.06 -4.06
C LYS A 135 -27.71 -16.52 -3.30
N GLU A 136 -27.49 -15.91 -2.14
CA GLU A 136 -28.57 -15.30 -1.34
C GLU A 136 -29.29 -14.17 -2.11
N ALA A 137 -28.52 -13.33 -2.82
CA ALA A 137 -29.09 -12.27 -3.65
C ALA A 137 -29.96 -12.83 -4.80
N GLU A 138 -29.52 -13.92 -5.44
CA GLU A 138 -30.29 -14.62 -6.48
C GLU A 138 -31.57 -15.25 -5.91
N GLU A 139 -31.48 -15.93 -4.76
CA GLU A 139 -32.64 -16.51 -4.08
C GLU A 139 -33.66 -15.45 -3.66
N ARG A 140 -33.20 -14.30 -3.16
CA ARG A 140 -34.07 -13.17 -2.84
C ARG A 140 -34.79 -12.65 -4.08
N LYS A 141 -34.10 -12.56 -5.23
CA LYS A 141 -34.70 -12.14 -6.50
C LYS A 141 -35.74 -13.14 -6.99
N LYS A 142 -35.46 -14.45 -6.89
CA LYS A 142 -36.42 -15.52 -7.23
C LYS A 142 -37.67 -15.44 -6.34
N ARG A 143 -37.51 -15.35 -5.02
CA ARG A 143 -38.63 -15.21 -4.06
C ARG A 143 -39.49 -13.98 -4.33
N SER A 144 -38.87 -12.83 -4.60
CA SER A 144 -39.62 -11.61 -4.93
C SER A 144 -40.37 -11.74 -6.27
N LYS A 145 -39.78 -12.44 -7.26
CA LYS A 145 -40.44 -12.71 -8.54
C LYS A 145 -41.64 -13.65 -8.36
N THR A 146 -41.51 -14.74 -7.62
CA THR A 146 -42.62 -15.67 -7.36
C THR A 146 -43.74 -15.00 -6.58
N GLN A 147 -43.42 -14.25 -5.52
CA GLN A 147 -44.42 -13.47 -4.76
C GLN A 147 -45.14 -12.44 -5.63
N ARG A 148 -44.42 -11.80 -6.55
CA ARG A 148 -44.99 -10.85 -7.51
C ARG A 148 -45.94 -11.55 -8.48
N GLU A 149 -45.54 -12.71 -9.01
CA GLU A 149 -46.38 -13.53 -9.90
C GLU A 149 -47.65 -14.03 -9.20
N GLU A 150 -47.52 -14.54 -7.97
CA GLU A 150 -48.65 -14.94 -7.11
C GLU A 150 -49.60 -13.77 -6.82
N PHE A 151 -49.06 -12.58 -6.52
CA PHE A 151 -49.86 -11.39 -6.27
C PHE A 151 -50.68 -10.96 -7.49
N PHE A 152 -50.08 -10.96 -8.68
CA PHE A 152 -50.78 -10.61 -9.93
C PHE A 152 -51.77 -11.69 -10.36
N ALA A 153 -51.49 -12.98 -10.09
CA ALA A 153 -52.45 -14.05 -10.31
C ALA A 153 -53.70 -13.89 -9.42
N LYS A 154 -53.53 -13.41 -8.18
CA LYS A 154 -54.64 -13.16 -7.24
C LYS A 154 -55.45 -11.89 -7.58
N TYR A 155 -54.80 -10.86 -8.11
CA TYR A 155 -55.44 -9.58 -8.46
C TYR A 155 -55.13 -9.18 -9.92
N PRO A 156 -55.77 -9.82 -10.91
CA PRO A 156 -55.49 -9.56 -12.32
C PRO A 156 -55.85 -8.14 -12.75
N GLU A 157 -56.91 -7.56 -12.19
CA GLU A 157 -57.33 -6.18 -12.49
C GLU A 157 -56.26 -5.12 -12.15
N LEU A 158 -55.46 -5.34 -11.10
CA LEU A 158 -54.39 -4.42 -10.70
C LEU A 158 -53.18 -4.45 -11.64
N GLN A 159 -53.08 -5.47 -12.51
CA GLN A 159 -52.04 -5.56 -13.52
C GLN A 159 -52.30 -4.62 -14.70
N GLN A 160 -53.57 -4.28 -14.98
CA GLN A 160 -53.99 -3.47 -16.13
C GLN A 160 -53.90 -1.95 -15.91
N VAL A 161 -53.68 -1.51 -14.66
CA VAL A 161 -53.64 -0.07 -14.29
C VAL A 161 -52.29 0.60 -14.59
N LYS A 162 -51.32 -0.13 -15.16
CA LYS A 162 -50.04 0.45 -15.62
C LYS A 162 -50.03 0.63 -17.15
N ASN A 163 -50.65 1.72 -17.60
CA ASN A 163 -50.18 2.48 -18.76
C ASN A 163 -49.55 3.78 -18.26
#